data_AF-A0A952HB08-F1
#
_entry.id   AF-A0A952HB08-F1
#
_cell.length_a   1.000
_cell.length_b   1.000
_cell.length_c   1.000
_cell.angle_alpha   90.00
_cell.angle_beta   90.00
_cell.angle_gamma   90.00
#
_symmetry.space_group_name_H-M   'P 1'
#
loop_
_entity.id
_entity.type
_entity.pdbx_description
1 polymer ?
#
loop_
_entity_poly.entity_id
_entity_poly.type
_entity_poly.pdbx_seq_one_letter_code
_entity_poly.pdbx_strand_id
1 'polypeptide(L)'
;MLGVIGAAFVEAGRDEVPDEVAAFEADLAIASPGYHPDHPLLLWAGEHGIPIWGDIELAWRLRDKVLRPDGSPVDWICVTGTNGKTTTTQLTATMLVSGGLRAAPAGNIGVPVLDAIRDPGGFDVLVVELSSYQ
;
A
#
# COMPACT_ATOMS: atom_id res chain seq x y z
N MET A 1 -22.49 -2.81 -2.58
CA MET A 1 -21.60 -1.63 -2.45
C MET A 1 -20.54 -1.58 -3.56
N LEU A 2 -19.94 -2.71 -3.97
CA LEU A 2 -18.97 -2.77 -5.08
C LEU A 2 -19.53 -2.33 -6.46
N GLY A 3 -20.79 -2.64 -6.75
CA GLY A 3 -21.43 -2.19 -7.99
C GLY A 3 -21.54 -0.66 -8.15
N VAL A 4 -21.43 0.12 -7.07
CA VAL A 4 -21.46 1.59 -7.13
C VAL A 4 -20.17 2.16 -7.72
N ILE A 5 -19.05 1.46 -7.52
CA ILE A 5 -17.74 1.84 -8.06
C ILE A 5 -17.41 1.08 -9.35
N GLY A 6 -18.39 0.41 -9.95
CA GLY A 6 -18.20 -0.39 -11.16
C GLY A 6 -17.33 -1.64 -10.97
N ALA A 7 -17.07 -2.05 -9.72
CA ALA A 7 -16.25 -3.22 -9.43
C ALA A 7 -17.09 -4.51 -9.42
N ALA A 8 -16.56 -5.55 -10.03
CA ALA A 8 -17.04 -6.91 -9.90
C ALA A 8 -16.40 -7.59 -8.68
N PHE A 9 -17.14 -8.51 -8.06
CA PHE A 9 -16.60 -9.41 -7.03
C PHE A 9 -16.57 -10.81 -7.59
N VAL A 10 -15.41 -11.45 -7.53
CA VAL A 10 -15.20 -12.84 -7.96
C VAL A 10 -14.77 -13.64 -6.74
N GLU A 11 -15.51 -14.70 -6.45
CA GLU A 11 -15.18 -15.67 -5.42
C GLU A 11 -14.84 -16.99 -6.10
N ALA A 12 -13.64 -17.51 -5.85
CA ALA A 12 -13.13 -18.70 -6.52
C ALA A 12 -12.15 -19.47 -5.62
N GLY A 13 -11.76 -20.66 -6.07
CA GLY A 13 -10.73 -21.46 -5.41
C GLY A 13 -9.38 -20.73 -5.35
N ARG A 14 -8.53 -21.09 -4.40
CA ARG A 14 -7.18 -20.51 -4.25
C ARG A 14 -6.18 -20.99 -5.30
N ASP A 15 -6.45 -22.14 -5.92
CA ASP A 15 -5.49 -22.86 -6.75
C ASP A 15 -5.72 -22.66 -8.26
N GLU A 16 -6.59 -21.72 -8.65
CA GLU A 16 -6.94 -21.45 -10.04
C GLU A 16 -7.04 -19.96 -10.35
N VAL A 17 -7.00 -19.64 -11.65
CA VAL A 17 -7.30 -18.30 -12.16
C VAL A 17 -8.75 -18.33 -12.65
N PRO A 18 -9.66 -17.54 -12.07
CA PRO A 18 -11.05 -17.53 -12.50
C PRO A 18 -11.17 -16.98 -13.92
N ASP A 19 -12.02 -17.59 -14.74
CA ASP A 19 -12.25 -17.19 -16.12
C ASP A 19 -12.67 -15.72 -16.23
N GLU A 20 -13.45 -15.22 -15.26
CA GLU A 20 -13.88 -13.82 -15.20
C GLU A 20 -12.70 -12.86 -15.00
N VAL A 21 -11.68 -13.26 -14.23
CA VAL A 21 -10.46 -12.46 -14.03
C VAL A 21 -9.60 -12.52 -15.28
N ALA A 22 -9.46 -13.70 -15.90
CA ALA A 22 -8.69 -13.85 -17.13
C ALA A 22 -9.28 -13.04 -18.29
N ALA A 23 -10.61 -12.98 -18.38
CA ALA A 23 -11.34 -12.23 -19.41
C ALA A 23 -11.41 -10.71 -19.16
N PHE A 24 -11.01 -10.23 -17.97
CA PHE A 24 -11.10 -8.81 -17.63
C PHE A 24 -10.05 -7.93 -18.33
N GLU A 25 -8.99 -8.52 -18.89
CA GLU A 25 -7.90 -7.80 -19.59
C GLU A 25 -7.32 -6.66 -18.74
N ALA A 26 -6.92 -6.96 -17.50
CA ALA A 26 -6.44 -5.96 -16.56
C ALA A 26 -5.15 -5.25 -17.02
N ASP A 27 -5.11 -3.93 -16.91
CA ASP A 27 -3.88 -3.15 -17.09
C ASP A 27 -2.93 -3.22 -15.88
N LEU A 28 -3.44 -3.61 -14.71
CA LEU A 28 -2.73 -3.62 -13.43
C LEU A 28 -3.41 -4.55 -12.43
N ALA A 29 -2.62 -5.34 -11.72
CA ALA A 29 -3.05 -6.13 -10.56
C ALA A 29 -2.54 -5.50 -9.25
N ILE A 30 -3.43 -5.31 -8.28
CA ILE A 30 -3.07 -4.92 -6.91
C ILE A 30 -3.17 -6.14 -6.02
N ALA A 31 -2.03 -6.65 -5.58
CA ALA A 31 -1.93 -7.84 -4.74
C ALA A 31 -1.95 -7.45 -3.25
N SER A 32 -2.76 -8.15 -2.47
CA SER A 32 -2.68 -8.08 -1.01
C SER A 32 -1.40 -8.78 -0.54
N PRO A 33 -0.68 -8.27 0.48
CA PRO A 33 0.53 -8.91 1.03
C PRO A 33 0.32 -10.35 1.51
N GLY A 34 -0.93 -10.78 1.73
CA GLY A 34 -1.27 -12.15 2.11
C GLY A 34 -1.17 -13.17 0.97
N TYR A 35 -1.03 -12.74 -0.27
CA TYR A 35 -0.81 -13.64 -1.41
C TYR A 35 0.65 -14.08 -1.45
N HIS A 36 0.87 -15.40 -1.47
CA HIS A 36 2.20 -15.94 -1.72
C HIS A 36 2.65 -15.55 -3.13
N PRO A 37 3.94 -15.24 -3.38
CA PRO A 37 4.44 -14.92 -4.73
C PRO A 37 4.11 -15.98 -5.79
N ASP A 38 4.06 -17.26 -5.39
CA ASP A 38 3.71 -18.39 -6.25
C ASP A 38 2.19 -18.61 -6.41
N HIS A 39 1.34 -17.69 -5.94
CA HIS A 39 -0.10 -17.84 -6.09
C HIS A 39 -0.48 -17.83 -7.58
N PRO A 40 -1.35 -18.74 -8.07
CA PRO A 40 -1.67 -18.88 -9.49
C PRO A 40 -2.04 -17.57 -10.19
N LEU A 41 -2.87 -16.73 -9.57
CA LEU A 41 -3.20 -15.38 -10.06
C LEU A 41 -1.99 -14.46 -10.28
N LEU A 42 -1.00 -14.47 -9.39
CA LEU A 42 0.18 -13.62 -9.52
C LEU A 42 1.12 -14.15 -10.60
N LEU A 43 1.29 -15.47 -10.68
CA LEU A 43 2.05 -16.11 -11.74
C LEU A 43 1.43 -15.82 -13.11
N TRP A 44 0.11 -16.02 -13.24
CA TRP A 44 -0.64 -15.74 -14.46
C TRP A 44 -0.52 -14.28 -14.88
N ALA A 45 -0.69 -13.32 -13.96
CA ALA A 45 -0.54 -11.90 -14.25
C ALA A 45 0.87 -11.58 -14.76
N GLY A 46 1.90 -12.16 -14.12
CA GLY A 46 3.30 -12.02 -14.55
C GLY A 46 3.57 -12.60 -15.94
N GLU A 47 3.05 -13.80 -16.24
CA GLU A 47 3.17 -14.45 -17.56
C GLU A 47 2.50 -13.65 -18.69
N HIS A 48 1.44 -12.91 -18.37
CA HIS A 48 0.70 -12.07 -19.32
C HIS A 48 1.23 -10.63 -19.38
N GLY A 49 2.32 -10.33 -18.66
CA GLY A 49 2.93 -9.00 -18.66
C GLY A 49 2.12 -7.93 -17.93
N ILE A 50 1.15 -8.33 -17.10
CA ILE A 50 0.34 -7.43 -16.28
C ILE A 50 1.20 -6.99 -15.08
N PRO A 51 1.44 -5.68 -14.88
CA PRO A 51 2.14 -5.20 -13.69
C PRO A 51 1.43 -5.62 -12.41
N ILE A 52 2.20 -6.01 -11.40
CA ILE A 52 1.69 -6.41 -10.08
C ILE A 52 2.25 -5.44 -9.05
N TRP A 53 1.37 -4.71 -8.36
CA TRP A 53 1.75 -3.80 -7.27
C TRP A 53 1.20 -4.28 -5.94
N GLY A 54 1.94 -4.01 -4.87
CA GLY A 54 1.43 -4.04 -3.51
C GLY A 54 0.74 -2.74 -3.11
N ASP A 55 0.22 -2.71 -1.89
CA ASP A 55 -0.36 -1.52 -1.27
C ASP A 55 0.65 -0.38 -1.10
N ILE A 56 1.91 -0.68 -0.77
CA ILE A 56 2.99 0.31 -0.65
C ILE A 56 3.28 0.98 -2.00
N GLU A 57 3.46 0.20 -3.09
CA GLU A 57 3.72 0.76 -4.42
C GLU A 57 2.53 1.58 -4.92
N LEU A 58 1.31 1.09 -4.72
CA LEU A 58 0.10 1.85 -5.05
C LEU A 58 0.07 3.19 -4.28
N ALA A 59 0.35 3.17 -2.97
CA ALA A 59 0.39 4.37 -2.16
C ALA A 59 1.49 5.34 -2.61
N TRP A 60 2.68 4.82 -2.96
CA TRP A 60 3.76 5.63 -3.48
C TRP A 60 3.40 6.31 -4.81
N ARG A 61 2.70 5.60 -5.70
CA ARG A 61 2.20 6.14 -6.98
C ARG A 61 1.10 7.19 -6.80
N LEU A 62 0.34 7.10 -5.72
CA LEU A 62 -0.78 8.00 -5.40
C LEU A 62 -0.44 9.05 -4.32
N ARG A 63 0.83 9.18 -3.93
CA ARG A 63 1.25 10.07 -2.84
C ARG A 63 1.01 11.56 -3.10
N ASP A 64 0.71 11.93 -4.34
CA ASP A 64 0.39 13.29 -4.76
C ASP A 64 -1.10 13.65 -4.58
N LYS A 65 -1.94 12.71 -4.12
CA LYS A 65 -3.37 12.96 -3.85
C LYS A 65 -3.61 13.88 -2.66
N VAL A 66 -2.68 13.94 -1.72
CA VAL A 66 -2.69 14.87 -0.59
C VAL A 66 -1.31 15.52 -0.52
N LEU A 67 -1.27 16.83 -0.77
CA LEU A 67 -0.04 17.61 -0.86
C LEU A 67 0.16 18.46 0.38
N ARG A 68 1.42 18.76 0.67
CA ARG A 68 1.81 19.79 1.64
C ARG A 68 1.39 21.18 1.12
N PRO A 69 1.36 22.22 1.99
CA PRO A 69 0.98 23.57 1.58
C PRO A 69 1.79 24.16 0.41
N ASP A 70 3.01 23.67 0.19
CA ASP A 70 3.89 24.08 -0.92
C ASP A 70 3.65 23.30 -2.22
N GLY A 71 2.67 22.37 -2.25
CA GLY A 71 2.34 21.55 -3.40
C GLY A 71 3.22 20.31 -3.58
N SER A 72 4.15 20.04 -2.66
CA SER A 72 4.96 18.82 -2.69
C SER A 72 4.24 17.63 -2.01
N PRO A 73 4.52 16.39 -2.41
CA PRO A 73 4.07 15.22 -1.65
C PRO A 73 4.65 15.20 -0.24
N VAL A 74 3.98 14.51 0.67
CA VAL A 74 4.45 14.29 2.05
C VAL A 74 5.78 13.53 2.05
N ASP A 75 6.68 13.87 2.98
CA ASP A 75 7.95 13.15 3.15
C ASP A 75 7.71 11.76 3.75
N TRP A 76 8.44 10.76 3.25
CA TRP A 76 8.39 9.39 3.77
C TRP A 76 9.72 9.01 4.42
N ILE A 77 9.66 8.53 5.65
CA ILE A 77 10.77 7.87 6.34
C ILE A 77 10.46 6.37 6.38
N CYS A 78 11.12 5.61 5.52
CA CYS A 78 10.90 4.16 5.43
C CYS A 78 11.78 3.40 6.43
N VAL A 79 11.18 2.54 7.25
CA VAL A 79 11.85 1.72 8.25
C VAL A 79 11.69 0.25 7.89
N THR A 80 12.80 -0.45 7.66
CA THR A 80 12.82 -1.89 7.38
C THR A 80 13.87 -2.61 8.23
N GLY A 81 13.92 -3.93 8.15
CA GLY A 81 14.85 -4.80 8.88
C GLY A 81 14.18 -6.02 9.50
N THR A 82 14.98 -6.98 9.96
CA THR A 82 14.44 -8.21 10.57
C THR A 82 13.75 -7.93 11.91
N ASN A 83 14.35 -7.08 12.75
CA ASN A 83 13.88 -6.77 14.10
C ASN A 83 13.88 -5.26 14.36
N GLY A 84 13.09 -4.83 15.35
CA GLY A 84 13.08 -3.43 15.82
C GLY A 84 12.31 -2.46 14.94
N LYS A 85 11.80 -2.89 13.76
CA LYS A 85 11.01 -2.05 12.85
C LYS A 85 9.88 -1.28 13.56
N THR A 86 9.04 -2.00 14.30
CA THR A 86 7.87 -1.42 14.97
C THR A 86 8.27 -0.39 16.00
N THR A 87 9.19 -0.73 16.89
CA THR A 87 9.69 0.20 17.92
C THR A 87 10.34 1.43 17.29
N THR A 88 11.18 1.25 16.26
CA THR A 88 11.83 2.35 15.56
C THR A 88 10.81 3.25 14.86
N THR A 89 9.85 2.67 14.12
CA THR A 89 8.82 3.42 13.41
C THR A 89 7.98 4.27 14.37
N GLN A 90 7.53 3.68 15.48
CA GLN A 90 6.76 4.39 16.49
C GLN A 90 7.58 5.48 17.21
N LEU A 91 8.83 5.18 17.56
CA LEU A 91 9.70 6.14 18.24
C LEU A 91 10.02 7.33 17.33
N THR A 92 10.34 7.09 16.06
CA THR A 92 10.59 8.14 15.07
C THR A 92 9.36 9.03 14.88
N ALA A 93 8.15 8.45 14.73
CA ALA A 93 6.93 9.23 14.63
C ALA A 93 6.69 10.08 15.89
N THR A 94 6.92 9.50 17.07
CA THR A 94 6.78 10.20 18.37
C THR A 94 7.74 11.38 18.49
N MET A 95 9.00 11.21 18.05
CA MET A 95 10.00 12.29 18.04
C MET A 95 9.60 13.43 17.10
N LEU A 96 9.09 13.12 15.91
CA LEU A 96 8.63 14.13 14.94
C LEU A 96 7.44 14.92 15.49
N VAL A 97 6.45 14.23 16.08
CA VAL A 97 5.31 14.87 16.75
C VAL A 97 5.75 15.74 17.92
N SER A 98 6.71 15.27 18.73
CA SER A 98 7.28 16.07 19.83
C SER A 98 8.03 17.32 19.32
N GLY A 99 8.54 17.27 18.09
CA GLY A 99 9.15 18.40 17.38
C GLY A 99 8.16 19.36 16.71
N GLY A 100 6.84 19.13 16.86
CA GLY A 100 5.79 20.00 16.32
C GLY A 100 5.34 19.67 14.90
N LEU A 101 5.81 18.57 14.31
CA LEU A 101 5.36 18.10 13.00
C LEU A 101 4.12 17.21 13.14
N ARG A 102 3.22 17.27 12.16
CA ARG A 102 2.13 16.30 12.05
C ARG A 102 2.67 15.03 11.37
N ALA A 103 3.04 14.05 12.18
CA ALA A 103 3.58 12.77 11.69
C ALA A 103 2.80 11.57 12.24
N ALA A 104 2.83 10.45 11.50
CA ALA A 104 2.22 9.19 11.93
C ALA A 104 3.07 7.98 11.52
N PRO A 105 3.08 6.91 12.34
CA PRO A 105 3.51 5.60 11.90
C PRO A 105 2.46 5.03 10.91
N ALA A 106 2.93 4.51 9.79
CA ALA A 106 2.09 3.96 8.73
C ALA A 106 2.66 2.66 8.13
N GLY A 107 1.88 2.01 7.28
CA GLY A 107 2.27 0.77 6.61
C GLY A 107 1.77 -0.46 7.37
N ASN A 108 2.67 -1.38 7.69
CA ASN A 108 2.34 -2.61 8.42
C ASN A 108 1.88 -2.37 9.89
N ILE A 109 2.10 -1.17 10.42
CA ILE A 109 1.66 -0.74 11.75
C ILE A 109 1.00 0.64 11.68
N GLY A 110 0.20 0.97 12.70
CA GLY A 110 -0.43 2.30 12.80
C GLY A 110 -1.52 2.48 11.75
N VAL A 111 -1.38 3.51 10.92
CA VAL A 111 -2.36 3.83 9.87
C VAL A 111 -2.04 3.05 8.59
N PRO A 112 -2.99 2.34 7.98
CA PRO A 112 -2.79 1.74 6.65
C PRO A 112 -2.28 2.80 5.67
N VAL A 113 -1.24 2.50 4.90
CA VAL A 113 -0.54 3.53 4.10
C VAL A 113 -1.47 4.23 3.10
N LEU A 114 -2.42 3.50 2.52
CA LEU A 114 -3.43 4.03 1.60
C LEU A 114 -4.39 4.99 2.29
N ASP A 115 -4.65 4.82 3.59
CA ASP A 115 -5.48 5.77 4.36
C ASP A 115 -4.67 7.00 4.74
N ALA A 116 -3.39 6.81 5.11
CA ALA A 116 -2.49 7.91 5.45
C ALA A 116 -2.33 8.91 4.29
N ILE A 117 -2.16 8.42 3.04
CA ILE A 117 -2.05 9.28 1.85
C ILE A 117 -3.38 9.92 1.41
N ARG A 118 -4.51 9.56 2.05
CA ARG A 118 -5.85 10.09 1.77
C ARG A 118 -6.41 10.93 2.92
N ASP A 119 -5.65 11.12 4.01
CA ASP A 119 -6.10 11.90 5.15
C ASP A 119 -6.32 13.37 4.72
N PRO A 120 -7.53 13.93 4.86
CA PRO A 120 -7.83 15.28 4.40
C PRO A 120 -7.08 16.37 5.20
N GLY A 121 -6.63 16.05 6.42
CA GLY A 121 -5.76 16.92 7.21
C GLY A 121 -4.28 16.80 6.84
N GLY A 122 -3.92 15.88 5.94
CA GLY A 122 -2.56 15.64 5.47
C GLY A 122 -1.60 15.20 6.58
N PHE A 123 -0.32 15.10 6.23
CA PHE A 123 0.79 14.89 7.18
C PHE A 123 1.99 15.71 6.70
N ASP A 124 2.86 16.09 7.62
CA ASP A 124 4.17 16.65 7.28
C ASP A 124 5.15 15.53 6.89
N VAL A 125 5.08 14.41 7.61
CA VAL A 125 5.96 13.24 7.43
C VAL A 125 5.20 11.96 7.74
N LEU A 126 5.34 10.93 6.91
CA LEU A 126 4.91 9.56 7.20
C LEU A 126 6.11 8.69 7.55
N VAL A 127 6.05 7.97 8.67
CA VAL A 127 7.06 6.99 9.04
C VAL A 127 6.53 5.61 8.68
N VAL A 128 7.00 5.05 7.58
CA VAL A 128 6.40 3.86 6.96
C VAL A 128 7.20 2.62 7.33
N GLU A 129 6.59 1.72 8.09
CA GLU A 129 7.15 0.38 8.33
C GLU A 129 6.98 -0.48 7.09
N LEU A 130 8.10 -1.01 6.57
CA LEU A 130 8.14 -1.92 5.43
C LEU A 130 8.61 -3.32 5.87
N SER A 131 7.79 -4.32 5.59
CA SER A 131 8.17 -5.73 5.74
C SER A 131 8.91 -6.25 4.50
N SER A 132 9.53 -7.43 4.60
CA SER A 132 10.21 -8.08 3.46
C SER A 132 9.24 -8.62 2.39
N TYR A 133 7.94 -8.65 2.68
CA TYR A 133 6.89 -9.10 1.78
C TYR A 133 6.19 -7.93 1.06
N GLN A 134 6.59 -6.70 1.37
CA GLN A 134 6.07 -5.44 0.82
C GLN A 134 7.17 -4.73 0.04
#